data_AF-A0A4S8ZWZ7-F1
#
_entry.id   AF-A0A4S8ZWZ7-F1
#
_cell.length_a   1.000
_cell.length_b   1.000
_cell.length_c   1.000
_cell.angle_alpha   90.00
_cell.angle_beta   90.00
_cell.angle_gamma   90.00
#
_symmetry.space_group_name_H-M   'P 1'
#
loop_
_entity.id
_entity.type
_entity.pdbx_description
1 polymer ?
#
loop_
_entity_poly.entity_id
_entity_poly.type
_entity_poly.pdbx_seq_one_letter_code
_entity_poly.pdbx_strand_id
1 'polypeptide(L)'
;MPKERSINPVAAQHKADKKQQLKKSKQNVQAQRNEKLARRNPERLQRQIDDLKSLATTQQLRPKDQATLDQLEKDLRAVRKARDVLGEKAPAFAKRREGGGVQEGRKRRRVEEEDEDETDEDVRNIPMPKDTPPPVPRRNQPHQLPNKPAVSAAPVVAQTTYSSAPVLRNLKEESRKFVPTTVAQNITRQKGQSGRLLEPEEADKLEKAGYNDARKVADEMEKEAEFEMMGRGETVEKALRHVEMEEVEDEGI
;
A
#
# COMPACT_ATOMS: atom_id res chain seq x y z
N MET A 1 -17.24 -47.31 -3.28
CA MET A 1 -15.82 -47.44 -3.67
C MET A 1 -15.42 -46.22 -4.50
N PRO A 2 -14.68 -45.25 -3.95
CA PRO A 2 -14.23 -44.10 -4.71
C PRO A 2 -13.26 -44.58 -5.79
N LYS A 3 -13.65 -44.44 -7.05
CA LYS A 3 -12.81 -44.77 -8.21
C LYS A 3 -11.53 -43.94 -8.10
N GLU A 4 -10.39 -44.61 -7.88
CA GLU A 4 -9.10 -43.96 -7.85
C GLU A 4 -8.94 -43.22 -9.18
N ARG A 5 -8.94 -41.88 -9.11
CA ARG A 5 -8.71 -41.04 -10.28
C ARG A 5 -7.29 -41.33 -10.74
N SER A 6 -7.15 -42.24 -11.70
CA SER A 6 -5.93 -42.46 -12.47
C SER A 6 -5.63 -41.15 -13.19
N ILE A 7 -4.89 -40.27 -12.52
CA ILE A 7 -4.45 -39.01 -13.10
C ILE A 7 -3.62 -39.40 -14.31
N ASN A 8 -4.09 -38.99 -15.49
CA ASN A 8 -3.36 -39.13 -16.74
C ASN A 8 -1.88 -38.80 -16.49
N PRO A 9 -0.92 -39.69 -16.82
CA PRO A 9 0.49 -39.52 -16.48
C PRO A 9 1.05 -38.15 -16.93
N VAL A 10 0.57 -37.63 -18.07
CA VAL A 10 0.92 -36.30 -18.57
C VAL A 10 0.45 -35.19 -17.65
N ALA A 11 -0.77 -35.30 -17.10
CA ALA A 11 -1.30 -34.34 -16.13
C ALA A 11 -0.56 -34.42 -14.78
N ALA A 12 -0.08 -35.61 -14.38
CA ALA A 12 0.77 -35.77 -13.20
C ALA A 12 2.12 -35.04 -13.36
N GLN A 13 2.74 -35.16 -14.54
CA GLN A 13 3.98 -34.46 -14.89
C GLN A 13 3.80 -32.94 -14.87
N HIS A 14 2.80 -32.39 -15.57
CA HIS A 14 2.54 -30.95 -15.54
C HIS A 14 2.27 -30.41 -14.12
N LYS A 15 1.57 -31.18 -13.28
CA LYS A 15 1.37 -30.81 -11.87
C LYS A 15 2.69 -30.83 -11.09
N ALA A 16 3.55 -31.82 -11.33
CA ALA A 16 4.87 -31.89 -10.72
C ALA A 16 5.75 -30.70 -11.16
N ASP A 17 5.79 -30.39 -12.45
CA ASP A 17 6.55 -29.26 -13.00
C ASP A 17 6.05 -27.93 -12.44
N LYS A 18 4.74 -27.73 -12.37
CA LYS A 18 4.14 -26.54 -11.76
C LYS A 18 4.50 -26.42 -10.28
N LYS A 19 4.48 -27.53 -9.52
CA LYS A 19 4.92 -27.54 -8.11
C LYS A 19 6.40 -27.18 -7.99
N GLN A 20 7.26 -27.71 -8.86
CA GLN A 20 8.67 -27.37 -8.89
C GLN A 20 8.90 -25.90 -9.25
N GLN A 21 8.18 -25.38 -10.26
CA GLN A 21 8.23 -23.97 -10.66
C GLN A 21 7.80 -23.05 -9.52
N LEU A 22 6.72 -23.40 -8.81
CA LEU A 22 6.28 -22.65 -7.63
C LEU A 22 7.28 -22.75 -6.47
N LYS A 23 7.94 -23.90 -6.27
CA LYS A 23 9.00 -24.03 -5.27
C LYS A 23 10.19 -23.14 -5.60
N LYS A 24 10.63 -23.13 -6.87
CA LYS A 24 11.69 -22.25 -7.38
C LYS A 24 11.32 -20.78 -7.23
N SER A 25 10.09 -20.38 -7.60
CA SER A 25 9.67 -18.97 -7.47
C SER A 25 9.60 -18.53 -6.01
N LYS A 26 9.07 -19.37 -5.11
CA LYS A 26 9.06 -19.10 -3.66
C LYS A 26 10.48 -19.00 -3.09
N GLN A 27 11.38 -19.90 -3.49
CA GLN A 27 12.79 -19.85 -3.09
C GLN A 27 13.47 -18.57 -3.58
N ASN A 28 13.20 -18.13 -4.82
CA ASN A 28 13.73 -16.87 -5.34
C ASN A 28 13.23 -15.66 -4.56
N VAL A 29 11.94 -15.60 -4.23
CA VAL A 29 11.37 -14.53 -3.40
C VAL A 29 11.97 -14.54 -1.99
N GLN A 30 12.16 -15.73 -1.41
CA GLN A 30 12.82 -15.88 -0.11
C GLN A 30 14.29 -15.44 -0.17
N ALA A 31 15.03 -15.79 -1.21
CA ALA A 31 16.41 -15.38 -1.42
C ALA A 31 16.52 -13.84 -1.55
N GLN A 32 15.63 -13.22 -2.34
CA GLN A 32 15.57 -11.76 -2.45
C GLN A 32 15.24 -11.09 -1.11
N ARG A 33 14.34 -11.67 -0.32
CA ARG A 33 14.01 -11.18 1.02
C ARG A 33 15.21 -11.30 1.95
N ASN A 34 15.91 -12.44 1.95
CA ASN A 34 17.09 -12.67 2.77
C ASN A 34 18.22 -11.72 2.38
N GLU A 35 18.44 -11.48 1.08
CA GLU A 35 19.42 -10.51 0.61
C GLU A 35 19.09 -9.08 1.08
N LYS A 36 17.83 -8.66 0.96
CA LYS A 36 17.37 -7.36 1.47
C LYS A 36 17.57 -7.23 2.99
N LEU A 37 17.29 -8.28 3.75
CA LEU A 37 17.50 -8.29 5.20
C LEU A 37 19.00 -8.29 5.55
N ALA A 38 19.83 -9.07 4.85
CA ALA A 38 21.27 -9.14 5.11
C ALA A 38 22.01 -7.81 4.82
N ARG A 39 21.46 -6.98 3.92
CA ARG A 39 21.89 -5.60 3.65
C ARG A 39 21.58 -4.61 4.78
N ARG A 40 20.82 -4.99 5.81
CA ARG A 40 20.61 -4.15 7.01
C ARG A 40 21.74 -4.38 8.02
N ASN A 41 22.17 -3.33 8.70
CA ASN A 41 23.29 -3.40 9.63
C ASN A 41 22.87 -3.94 11.01
N PRO A 42 23.32 -5.14 11.42
CA PRO A 42 22.96 -5.72 12.71
C PRO A 42 23.54 -4.92 13.88
N GLU A 43 24.73 -4.34 13.75
CA GLU A 43 25.37 -3.51 14.80
C GLU A 43 24.55 -2.25 15.07
N ARG A 44 23.96 -1.66 14.03
CA ARG A 44 23.09 -0.49 14.19
C ARG A 44 21.82 -0.84 14.96
N LEU A 45 21.18 -1.97 14.62
CA LEU A 45 19.98 -2.43 15.31
C LEU A 45 20.28 -2.77 16.77
N GLN A 46 21.43 -3.41 17.04
CA GLN A 46 21.87 -3.73 18.39
C GLN A 46 22.03 -2.47 19.23
N ARG A 47 22.72 -1.43 18.74
CA ARG A 47 22.85 -0.15 19.45
C ARG A 47 21.51 0.47 19.80
N GLN A 48 20.56 0.50 18.86
CA GLN A 48 19.22 1.06 19.13
C GLN A 48 18.46 0.27 20.19
N ILE A 49 18.60 -1.06 20.18
CA ILE A 49 18.02 -1.92 21.22
C ILE A 49 18.67 -1.62 22.57
N ASP A 50 19.99 -1.50 22.61
CA ASP A 50 20.75 -1.24 23.83
C ASP A 50 20.40 0.15 24.40
N ASP A 51 20.27 1.17 23.55
CA ASP A 51 19.81 2.51 23.93
C ASP A 51 18.39 2.45 24.54
N LEU A 52 17.44 1.79 23.88
CA LEU A 52 16.06 1.65 24.40
C LEU A 52 16.01 0.81 25.69
N LYS A 53 16.85 -0.22 25.82
CA LYS A 53 16.96 -1.03 27.05
C LYS A 53 17.59 -0.26 28.19
N SER A 54 18.59 0.58 27.91
CA SER A 54 19.17 1.48 28.93
C SER A 54 18.12 2.48 29.41
N LEU A 55 17.32 3.06 28.51
CA LEU A 55 16.19 3.92 28.87
C LEU A 55 15.16 3.16 29.71
N ALA A 56 14.82 1.93 29.33
CA ALA A 56 13.93 1.05 30.10
C ALA A 56 14.44 0.75 31.51
N THR A 57 15.75 0.70 31.68
CA THR A 57 16.39 0.45 32.98
C THR A 57 16.27 1.70 33.87
N THR A 58 16.41 2.89 33.29
CA THR A 58 16.30 4.15 34.03
C THR A 58 14.87 4.58 34.31
N GLN A 59 13.95 4.31 33.37
CA GLN A 59 12.58 4.82 33.37
C GLN A 59 11.65 3.84 32.65
N GLN A 60 10.36 3.85 32.99
CA GLN A 60 9.39 3.02 32.29
C GLN A 60 9.16 3.54 30.86
N LEU A 61 9.44 2.68 29.87
CA LEU A 61 9.28 3.02 28.46
C LEU A 61 7.82 3.32 28.11
N ARG A 62 7.61 4.29 27.21
CA ARG A 62 6.30 4.53 26.60
C ARG A 62 5.86 3.31 25.79
N PRO A 63 4.55 3.05 25.64
CA PRO A 63 4.06 1.92 24.83
C PRO A 63 4.60 1.90 23.40
N LYS A 64 4.79 3.07 22.79
CA LYS A 64 5.41 3.22 21.47
C LYS A 64 6.87 2.76 21.46
N ASP A 65 7.63 3.08 22.50
CA ASP A 65 9.05 2.74 22.61
C ASP A 65 9.25 1.24 22.95
N GLN A 66 8.28 0.63 23.65
CA GLN A 66 8.22 -0.82 23.83
C GLN A 66 7.92 -1.55 22.50
N ALA A 67 6.94 -1.07 21.73
CA ALA A 67 6.62 -1.63 20.42
C ALA A 67 7.80 -1.50 19.43
N THR A 68 8.55 -0.39 19.48
CA THR A 68 9.75 -0.23 18.66
C THR A 68 10.87 -1.16 19.11
N LEU A 69 11.08 -1.35 20.42
CA LEU A 69 12.02 -2.34 20.95
C LEU A 69 11.69 -3.74 20.43
N ASP A 70 10.44 -4.18 20.55
CA ASP A 70 10.00 -5.50 20.07
C ASP A 70 10.23 -5.68 18.57
N GLN A 71 9.96 -4.64 17.79
CA GLN A 71 10.19 -4.68 16.34
C GLN A 71 11.68 -4.75 16.00
N LEU A 72 12.52 -3.97 16.70
CA LEU A 72 13.97 -3.99 16.49
C LEU A 72 14.58 -5.34 16.87
N GLU A 73 14.11 -5.97 17.96
CA GLU A 73 14.55 -7.30 18.35
C GLU A 73 14.19 -8.37 17.29
N LYS A 74 12.96 -8.32 16.76
CA LYS A 74 12.53 -9.19 15.66
C LYS A 74 13.35 -8.96 14.40
N ASP A 75 13.60 -7.70 14.04
CA ASP A 75 14.41 -7.33 12.89
C ASP A 75 15.85 -7.83 13.04
N LEU A 76 16.46 -7.67 14.21
CA LEU A 76 17.82 -8.15 14.47
C LEU A 76 17.91 -9.67 14.34
N ARG A 77 16.94 -10.42 14.89
CA ARG A 77 16.87 -11.88 14.73
C ARG A 77 16.71 -12.27 13.25
N ALA A 78 15.85 -11.57 12.51
CA ALA A 78 15.63 -11.82 11.09
C ALA A 78 16.89 -11.50 10.25
N VAL A 79 17.61 -10.42 10.56
CA VAL A 79 18.85 -10.02 9.88
C VAL A 79 19.96 -11.03 10.16
N ARG A 80 20.15 -11.48 11.41
CA ARG A 80 21.12 -12.53 11.75
C ARG A 80 20.81 -13.82 10.98
N LYS A 81 19.57 -14.31 11.06
CA LYS A 81 19.13 -15.51 10.30
C LYS A 81 19.34 -15.37 8.79
N ALA A 82 19.01 -14.22 8.21
CA ALA A 82 19.20 -13.98 6.78
C ALA A 82 20.68 -13.94 6.39
N ARG A 83 21.55 -13.43 7.26
CA ARG A 83 23.00 -13.44 7.08
C ARG A 83 23.57 -14.85 7.19
N ASP A 84 23.11 -15.65 8.15
CA ASP A 84 23.55 -17.04 8.29
C ASP A 84 23.19 -17.86 7.04
N VAL A 85 21.99 -17.64 6.48
CA VAL A 85 21.56 -18.28 5.22
C VAL A 85 22.39 -17.80 4.02
N LEU A 86 22.83 -16.55 4.02
CA LEU A 86 23.62 -15.96 2.94
C LEU A 86 25.14 -16.24 3.10
N GLY A 87 25.58 -16.59 4.31
CA GLY A 87 26.96 -16.86 4.68
C GLY A 87 27.91 -15.73 4.30
N GLU A 88 29.01 -16.08 3.63
CA GLU A 88 30.04 -15.15 3.15
C GLU A 88 29.54 -14.15 2.10
N LYS A 89 28.42 -14.44 1.42
CA LYS A 89 27.82 -13.54 0.43
C LYS A 89 27.13 -12.33 1.10
N ALA A 90 26.99 -12.33 2.43
CA ALA A 90 26.44 -11.20 3.14
C ALA A 90 27.37 -9.97 3.08
N PRO A 91 26.82 -8.75 2.86
CA PRO A 91 27.65 -7.56 2.82
C PRO A 91 28.30 -7.31 4.19
N ALA A 92 29.62 -7.22 4.20
CA ALA A 92 30.36 -6.82 5.38
C ALA A 92 30.17 -5.33 5.66
N PHE A 93 29.88 -4.96 6.91
CA PHE A 93 29.85 -3.56 7.33
C PHE A 93 31.19 -3.21 7.94
N ALA A 94 31.84 -2.17 7.42
CA ALA A 94 33.06 -1.64 8.03
C ALA A 94 32.73 -1.17 9.46
N LYS A 95 33.39 -1.77 10.46
CA LYS A 95 33.34 -1.29 11.83
C LYS A 95 34.01 0.07 11.85
N ARG A 96 33.24 1.12 12.15
CA ARG A 96 33.77 2.49 12.26
C ARG A 96 34.84 2.46 13.35
N ARG A 97 36.11 2.61 12.98
CA ARG A 97 37.24 2.60 13.91
C ARG A 97 37.12 3.88 14.75
N GLU A 98 36.62 3.74 15.98
CA GLU A 98 36.70 4.80 16.98
C GLU A 98 38.19 5.09 17.20
N GLY A 99 38.67 6.22 16.70
CA GLY A 99 40.08 6.62 16.75
C GLY A 99 40.72 7.01 15.42
N GLY A 100 39.99 6.95 14.29
CA GLY A 100 40.48 7.48 13.01
C GLY A 100 39.83 8.82 12.68
N GLY A 101 40.56 9.92 12.87
CA GLY A 101 40.14 11.26 12.49
C GLY A 101 39.68 11.34 11.03
N VAL A 102 38.67 12.18 10.83
CA VAL A 102 38.28 12.87 9.60
C VAL A 102 39.29 12.70 8.45
N GLN A 103 39.02 11.77 7.54
CA GLN A 103 39.36 11.94 6.13
C GLN A 103 38.09 12.27 5.38
N GLU A 104 37.61 13.50 5.61
CA GLU A 104 37.01 14.31 4.56
C GLU A 104 37.96 14.31 3.36
N GLY A 105 37.71 13.43 2.41
CA GLY A 105 38.65 13.27 1.30
C GLY A 105 38.22 12.29 0.24
N ARG A 106 36.98 11.76 0.27
CA ARG A 106 36.35 11.33 -0.98
C ARG A 106 36.12 12.59 -1.80
N LYS A 107 37.18 12.97 -2.54
CA LYS A 107 37.11 13.72 -3.79
C LYS A 107 36.00 13.04 -4.59
N ARG A 108 34.77 13.53 -4.40
CA ARG A 108 33.79 13.54 -5.47
C ARG A 108 34.59 14.11 -6.62
N ARG A 109 34.83 13.29 -7.64
CA ARG A 109 35.38 13.73 -8.91
C ARG A 109 34.43 14.84 -9.36
N ARG A 110 34.75 16.07 -8.96
CA ARG A 110 34.28 17.28 -9.60
C ARG A 110 34.90 17.11 -10.97
N VAL A 111 34.12 16.52 -11.88
CA VAL A 111 34.27 16.91 -13.26
C VAL A 111 33.92 18.38 -13.17
N GLU A 112 34.96 19.21 -13.10
CA GLU A 112 34.84 20.56 -13.62
C GLU A 112 34.47 20.30 -15.07
N GLU A 113 33.17 20.27 -15.35
CA GLU A 113 32.69 20.83 -16.60
C GLU A 113 33.12 22.30 -16.47
N GLU A 114 34.38 22.54 -16.88
CA GLU A 114 34.71 23.77 -17.56
C GLU A 114 33.69 23.85 -18.69
N ASP A 115 32.59 24.55 -18.43
CA ASP A 115 31.75 25.09 -19.48
C ASP A 115 32.71 26.01 -20.26
N GLU A 116 33.43 25.43 -21.22
CA GLU A 116 34.21 26.17 -22.21
C GLU A 116 33.19 26.94 -23.04
N ASP A 117 32.71 28.07 -22.51
CA ASP A 117 31.77 28.95 -23.19
C ASP A 117 32.42 29.32 -24.52
N GLU A 118 31.89 28.81 -25.63
CA GLU A 118 32.40 28.80 -27.01
C GLU A 118 32.55 30.21 -27.65
N THR A 119 33.07 31.15 -26.86
CA THR A 119 33.17 32.58 -27.09
C THR A 119 34.64 32.98 -27.14
N ASP A 120 34.99 33.80 -28.13
CA ASP A 120 36.35 34.27 -28.36
C ASP A 120 36.91 35.04 -27.14
N GLU A 121 38.22 34.95 -26.91
CA GLU A 121 38.92 35.58 -25.78
C GLU A 121 38.68 37.10 -25.72
N ASP A 122 38.57 37.75 -26.88
CA ASP A 122 38.29 39.19 -27.00
C ASP A 122 36.90 39.58 -26.50
N VAL A 123 35.90 38.70 -26.64
CA VAL A 123 34.53 38.90 -26.14
C VAL A 123 34.47 38.70 -24.63
N ARG A 124 35.25 37.75 -24.10
CA ARG A 124 35.34 37.46 -22.65
C ARG A 124 35.98 38.60 -21.85
N ASN A 125 36.88 39.37 -22.47
CA ASN A 125 37.55 40.50 -21.83
C ASN A 125 36.72 41.80 -21.84
N ILE A 126 35.54 41.81 -22.47
CA ILE A 126 34.65 42.96 -22.42
C ILE A 126 34.18 43.15 -20.96
N PRO A 127 34.49 44.28 -20.32
CA PRO A 127 34.13 44.50 -18.93
C PRO A 127 32.61 44.57 -18.81
N MET A 128 32.07 43.78 -17.88
CA MET A 128 30.64 43.81 -17.56
C MET A 128 30.22 45.19 -17.06
N PRO A 129 29.05 45.71 -17.46
CA PRO A 129 28.50 46.94 -16.89
C PRO A 129 28.29 46.77 -15.38
N LYS A 130 28.47 47.86 -14.64
CA LYS A 130 28.52 47.87 -13.15
C LYS A 130 27.25 47.34 -12.45
N ASP A 131 26.16 47.20 -13.20
CA ASP A 131 24.86 46.74 -12.69
C ASP A 131 24.60 45.25 -12.95
N THR A 132 25.61 44.47 -13.36
CA THR A 132 25.43 43.02 -13.49
C THR A 132 25.39 42.37 -12.12
N PRO A 133 24.24 41.83 -11.70
CA PRO A 133 24.11 41.24 -10.38
C PRO A 133 25.10 40.08 -10.22
N PRO A 134 25.61 39.83 -9.00
CA PRO A 134 26.53 38.73 -8.76
C PRO A 134 25.94 37.40 -9.22
N PRO A 135 26.75 36.50 -9.79
CA PRO A 135 26.25 35.23 -10.32
C PRO A 135 25.58 34.43 -9.20
N VAL A 136 24.34 34.01 -9.46
CA VAL A 136 23.55 33.25 -8.50
C VAL A 136 24.28 31.93 -8.21
N PRO A 137 24.54 31.58 -6.94
CA PRO A 137 25.25 30.36 -6.61
C PRO A 137 24.49 29.15 -7.13
N ARG A 138 25.14 28.34 -7.99
CA ARG A 138 24.58 27.07 -8.50
C ARG A 138 24.30 26.14 -7.32
N ARG A 139 23.03 26.04 -6.91
CA ARG A 139 22.59 25.11 -5.87
C ARG A 139 22.62 23.71 -6.49
N ASN A 140 23.57 22.88 -6.08
CA ASN A 140 23.72 21.47 -6.50
C ASN A 140 22.57 20.56 -5.99
N GLN A 141 21.33 20.92 -6.31
CA GLN A 141 20.14 20.11 -6.04
C GLN A 141 19.68 19.52 -7.37
N PRO A 142 19.71 18.19 -7.57
CA PRO A 142 19.01 17.60 -8.69
C PRO A 142 17.51 17.90 -8.51
N HIS A 143 16.91 18.62 -9.47
CA HIS A 143 15.46 18.86 -9.49
C HIS A 143 14.73 17.52 -9.71
N GLN A 144 14.47 16.78 -8.65
CA GLN A 144 13.48 15.71 -8.67
C GLN A 144 12.11 16.36 -8.52
N LEU A 145 11.52 16.71 -9.66
CA LEU A 145 10.08 16.93 -9.75
C LEU A 145 9.38 15.66 -9.24
N PRO A 146 8.43 15.76 -8.31
CA PRO A 146 7.65 14.61 -7.91
C PRO A 146 6.86 14.12 -9.13
N ASN A 147 7.06 12.85 -9.52
CA ASN A 147 6.19 12.19 -10.49
C ASN A 147 4.78 12.19 -9.91
N LYS A 148 3.96 13.09 -10.42
CA LYS A 148 2.54 13.17 -10.11
C LYS A 148 1.92 11.81 -10.48
N PRO A 149 1.15 11.16 -9.59
CA PRO A 149 0.44 9.95 -9.98
C PRO A 149 -0.46 10.32 -11.16
N ALA A 150 -0.39 9.54 -12.24
CA ALA A 150 -1.29 9.66 -13.38
C ALA A 150 -2.71 9.32 -12.92
N VAL A 151 -3.40 10.31 -12.36
CA VAL A 151 -4.83 10.27 -12.13
C VAL A 151 -5.45 10.47 -13.50
N SER A 152 -6.07 9.41 -14.01
CA SER A 152 -6.94 9.39 -15.18
C SER A 152 -7.75 10.68 -15.26
N ALA A 153 -7.59 11.41 -16.37
CA ALA A 153 -8.29 12.63 -16.69
C ALA A 153 -9.81 12.37 -16.79
N ALA A 154 -10.52 12.58 -15.69
CA ALA A 154 -11.95 12.86 -15.69
C ALA A 154 -12.13 14.27 -15.12
N PRO A 155 -12.85 15.18 -15.81
CA PRO A 155 -13.04 16.54 -15.31
C PRO A 155 -13.96 16.50 -14.09
N VAL A 156 -13.39 16.72 -12.90
CA VAL A 156 -14.17 17.01 -11.69
C VAL A 156 -14.63 18.45 -11.82
N VAL A 157 -15.91 18.65 -12.13
CA VAL A 157 -16.55 19.97 -12.22
C VAL A 157 -16.47 20.62 -10.84
N ALA A 158 -15.82 21.78 -10.74
CA ALA A 158 -15.75 22.54 -9.50
C ALA A 158 -17.14 23.10 -9.16
N GLN A 159 -17.74 22.62 -8.07
CA GLN A 159 -18.98 23.20 -7.53
C GLN A 159 -18.64 24.53 -6.86
N THR A 160 -19.07 25.64 -7.46
CA THR A 160 -18.79 27.01 -7.00
C THR A 160 -19.86 27.57 -6.05
N THR A 161 -20.95 26.83 -5.83
CA THR A 161 -22.07 27.24 -4.97
C THR A 161 -22.34 26.18 -3.91
N TYR A 162 -22.47 26.62 -2.66
CA TYR A 162 -22.79 25.75 -1.53
C TYR A 162 -24.28 25.39 -1.62
N SER A 163 -24.60 24.23 -2.20
CA SER A 163 -25.98 23.73 -2.18
C SER A 163 -26.34 23.34 -0.74
N SER A 164 -27.38 23.94 -0.18
CA SER A 164 -27.91 23.63 1.16
C SER A 164 -28.58 22.26 1.27
N ALA A 165 -28.67 21.50 0.18
CA ALA A 165 -29.20 20.15 0.18
C ALA A 165 -28.23 19.19 0.91
N PRO A 166 -28.73 18.32 1.81
CA PRO A 166 -27.90 17.35 2.50
C PRO A 166 -27.29 16.35 1.51
N VAL A 167 -25.99 16.10 1.62
CA VAL A 167 -25.28 15.10 0.82
C VAL A 167 -25.61 13.70 1.35
N LEU A 168 -26.54 13.01 0.70
CA LEU A 168 -26.86 11.61 1.03
C LEU A 168 -25.74 10.70 0.51
N ARG A 169 -25.04 10.03 1.43
CA ARG A 169 -23.96 9.08 1.08
C ARG A 169 -24.54 7.68 0.90
N ASN A 170 -24.22 7.05 -0.23
CA ASN A 170 -24.52 5.64 -0.46
C ASN A 170 -23.57 4.76 0.39
N LEU A 171 -23.92 4.56 1.66
CA LEU A 171 -23.11 3.76 2.60
C LEU A 171 -22.83 2.34 2.08
N LYS A 172 -23.76 1.77 1.30
CA LYS A 172 -23.57 0.48 0.61
C LYS A 172 -22.36 0.51 -0.33
N GLU A 173 -22.23 1.53 -1.18
CA GLU A 173 -21.13 1.65 -2.13
C GLU A 173 -19.80 2.02 -1.46
N GLU A 174 -19.86 2.84 -0.41
CA GLU A 174 -18.69 3.19 0.39
C GLU A 174 -18.16 1.98 1.16
N SER A 175 -19.06 1.15 1.73
CA SER A 175 -18.70 -0.05 2.50
C SER A 175 -17.88 -1.06 1.67
N ARG A 176 -18.11 -1.16 0.36
CA ARG A 176 -17.38 -2.05 -0.55
C ARG A 176 -15.89 -1.72 -0.61
N LYS A 177 -15.50 -0.47 -0.33
CA LYS A 177 -14.09 -0.03 -0.25
C LYS A 177 -13.39 -0.51 1.03
N PHE A 178 -14.15 -0.86 2.06
CA PHE A 178 -13.62 -1.33 3.34
C PHE A 178 -13.46 -2.87 3.40
N VAL A 179 -13.93 -3.59 2.38
CA VAL A 179 -13.70 -5.04 2.28
C VAL A 179 -12.28 -5.32 1.76
N PRO A 180 -11.49 -6.17 2.44
CA PRO A 180 -10.17 -6.55 1.96
C PRO A 180 -10.21 -7.12 0.54
N THR A 181 -9.19 -6.79 -0.27
CA THR A 181 -9.12 -7.18 -1.68
C THR A 181 -9.18 -8.70 -1.89
N THR A 182 -8.66 -9.49 -0.97
CA THR A 182 -8.72 -10.96 -1.00
C THR A 182 -10.14 -11.50 -0.87
N VAL A 183 -10.95 -10.90 0.02
CA VAL A 183 -12.34 -11.27 0.23
C VAL A 183 -13.19 -10.83 -0.97
N ALA A 184 -12.98 -9.62 -1.48
CA ALA A 184 -13.62 -9.15 -2.71
C ALA A 184 -13.29 -10.04 -3.92
N GLN A 185 -12.04 -10.51 -4.03
CA GLN A 185 -11.63 -11.46 -5.07
C GLN A 185 -12.28 -12.83 -4.92
N ASN A 186 -12.46 -13.33 -3.69
CA ASN A 186 -13.14 -14.60 -3.46
C ASN A 186 -14.64 -14.49 -3.79
N ILE A 187 -15.30 -13.40 -3.38
CA ILE A 187 -16.70 -13.13 -3.70
C ILE A 187 -16.91 -13.02 -5.22
N THR A 188 -16.05 -12.29 -5.95
CA THR A 188 -16.15 -12.18 -7.41
C THR A 188 -15.83 -13.49 -8.13
N ARG A 189 -14.93 -14.31 -7.58
CA ARG A 189 -14.64 -15.66 -8.08
C ARG A 189 -15.83 -16.60 -7.90
N GLN A 190 -16.49 -16.55 -6.74
CA GLN A 190 -17.72 -17.30 -6.48
C GLN A 190 -18.86 -16.88 -7.40
N LYS A 191 -18.96 -15.57 -7.69
CA LYS A 191 -19.96 -15.01 -8.60
C LYS A 191 -19.70 -15.37 -10.07
N GLY A 192 -18.61 -16.09 -10.38
CA GLY A 192 -18.24 -16.46 -11.75
C GLY A 192 -17.79 -15.29 -12.63
N GLN A 193 -17.68 -14.08 -12.06
CA GLN A 193 -17.30 -12.86 -12.77
C GLN A 193 -15.78 -12.71 -12.93
N SER A 194 -14.98 -13.59 -12.33
CA SER A 194 -13.51 -13.51 -12.35
C SER A 194 -12.84 -13.96 -13.66
N GLY A 195 -13.61 -14.22 -14.74
CA GLY A 195 -13.10 -14.61 -16.06
C GLY A 195 -12.40 -15.98 -16.11
N ARG A 196 -12.14 -16.61 -14.96
CA ARG A 196 -11.63 -17.96 -14.79
C ARG A 196 -12.75 -18.85 -14.26
N LEU A 197 -13.01 -19.97 -14.92
CA LEU A 197 -13.92 -21.00 -14.42
C LEU A 197 -13.40 -21.50 -13.07
N LEU A 198 -14.23 -21.37 -12.03
CA LEU A 198 -13.90 -21.81 -10.68
C LEU A 198 -13.88 -23.34 -10.66
N GLU A 199 -12.71 -23.92 -10.43
CA GLU A 199 -12.54 -25.38 -10.33
C GLU A 199 -13.42 -25.94 -9.19
N PRO A 200 -14.02 -27.14 -9.34
CA PRO A 200 -14.95 -27.68 -8.34
C PRO A 200 -14.33 -27.80 -6.94
N GLU A 201 -13.03 -28.15 -6.84
CA GLU A 201 -12.34 -28.21 -5.54
C GLU A 201 -12.04 -26.82 -4.93
N GLU A 202 -11.97 -25.76 -5.75
CA GLU A 202 -11.85 -24.38 -5.26
C GLU A 202 -13.23 -23.84 -4.83
N ALA A 203 -14.32 -24.28 -5.47
CA ALA A 203 -15.70 -23.95 -5.09
C ALA A 203 -16.07 -24.55 -3.73
N ASP A 204 -15.79 -25.83 -3.49
CA ASP A 204 -16.06 -26.50 -2.21
C ASP A 204 -15.36 -25.83 -1.03
N LYS A 205 -14.14 -25.29 -1.25
CA LYS A 205 -13.40 -24.55 -0.22
C LYS A 205 -14.04 -23.21 0.08
N LEU A 206 -14.57 -22.53 -0.93
CA LEU A 206 -15.27 -21.27 -0.75
C LEU A 206 -16.61 -21.47 -0.04
N GLU A 207 -17.30 -22.55 -0.37
CA GLU A 207 -18.53 -22.98 0.32
C GLU A 207 -18.25 -23.30 1.78
N LYS A 208 -17.23 -24.13 2.05
CA LYS A 208 -16.80 -24.47 3.42
C LYS A 208 -16.32 -23.25 4.21
N ALA A 209 -15.80 -22.24 3.55
CA ALA A 209 -15.40 -20.98 4.17
C ALA A 209 -16.58 -20.03 4.45
N GLY A 210 -17.82 -20.42 4.15
CA GLY A 210 -19.04 -19.69 4.51
C GLY A 210 -19.32 -18.47 3.63
N TYR A 211 -18.63 -18.30 2.50
CA TYR A 211 -18.89 -17.19 1.59
C TYR A 211 -20.26 -17.30 0.90
N ASN A 212 -20.82 -18.51 0.80
CA ASN A 212 -22.20 -18.75 0.34
C ASN A 212 -23.24 -18.28 1.37
N ASP A 213 -22.99 -18.52 2.66
CA ASP A 213 -23.93 -18.18 3.73
C ASP A 213 -23.96 -16.66 3.97
N ALA A 214 -22.80 -16.01 3.92
CA ALA A 214 -22.71 -14.55 3.97
C ALA A 214 -23.47 -13.87 2.83
N ARG A 215 -23.56 -14.53 1.66
CA ARG A 215 -24.35 -14.04 0.53
C ARG A 215 -25.85 -14.22 0.74
N LYS A 216 -26.31 -15.39 1.20
CA LYS A 216 -27.73 -15.62 1.49
C LYS A 216 -28.25 -14.63 2.52
N VAL A 217 -27.48 -14.41 3.59
CA VAL A 217 -27.82 -13.42 4.62
C VAL A 217 -27.82 -12.00 4.04
N ALA A 218 -26.85 -11.63 3.20
CA ALA A 218 -26.85 -10.31 2.55
C ALA A 218 -28.05 -10.11 1.60
N ASP A 219 -28.41 -11.13 0.82
CA ASP A 219 -29.55 -11.10 -0.10
C ASP A 219 -30.90 -11.10 0.65
N GLU A 220 -30.98 -11.74 1.82
CA GLU A 220 -32.15 -11.72 2.71
C GLU A 220 -32.31 -10.35 3.41
N MET A 221 -31.23 -9.82 3.98
CA MET A 221 -31.21 -8.48 4.59
C MET A 221 -31.53 -7.37 3.58
N GLU A 222 -31.15 -7.55 2.31
CA GLU A 222 -31.49 -6.59 1.25
C GLU A 222 -32.99 -6.62 0.93
N LYS A 223 -33.60 -7.81 0.85
CA LYS A 223 -35.06 -7.93 0.66
C LYS A 223 -35.84 -7.39 1.85
N GLU A 224 -35.36 -7.63 3.07
CA GLU A 224 -35.97 -7.07 4.29
C GLU A 224 -35.86 -5.54 4.32
N ALA A 225 -34.70 -4.98 3.96
CA ALA A 225 -34.51 -3.53 3.89
C ALA A 225 -35.33 -2.87 2.77
N GLU A 226 -35.47 -3.52 1.61
CA GLU A 226 -36.34 -3.06 0.52
C GLU A 226 -37.81 -3.10 0.93
N PHE A 227 -38.22 -4.17 1.62
CA PHE A 227 -39.58 -4.30 2.16
C PHE A 227 -39.87 -3.25 3.24
N GLU A 228 -38.93 -2.99 4.15
CA GLU A 228 -39.07 -1.95 5.18
C GLU A 228 -39.11 -0.54 4.58
N MET A 229 -38.31 -0.27 3.54
CA MET A 229 -38.32 1.02 2.83
C MET A 229 -39.63 1.24 2.07
N MET A 230 -40.20 0.19 1.46
CA MET A 230 -41.50 0.23 0.80
C MET A 230 -42.64 0.47 1.81
N GLY A 231 -42.60 -0.20 2.96
CA GLY A 231 -43.57 0.00 4.05
C GLY A 231 -43.49 1.39 4.69
N ARG A 232 -42.27 1.95 4.88
CA ARG A 232 -42.10 3.33 5.37
C ARG A 232 -42.55 4.37 4.34
N GLY A 233 -42.29 4.14 3.05
CA GLY A 233 -42.77 5.01 1.97
C GLY A 233 -44.29 5.17 1.98
N GLU A 234 -45.03 4.06 2.14
CA GLU A 234 -46.50 4.10 2.24
C GLU A 234 -47.00 4.84 3.50
N THR A 235 -46.29 4.74 4.63
CA THR A 235 -46.67 5.48 5.85
C THR A 235 -46.39 6.98 5.74
N VAL A 236 -45.32 7.37 5.04
CA VAL A 236 -44.98 8.77 4.81
C VAL A 236 -45.90 9.39 3.75
N GLU A 237 -46.25 8.67 2.68
CA GLU A 237 -47.25 9.11 1.71
C GLU A 237 -48.66 9.19 2.31
N LYS A 238 -49.05 8.24 3.20
CA LYS A 238 -50.30 8.34 3.95
C LYS A 238 -50.30 9.52 4.92
N ALA A 239 -49.19 9.77 5.61
CA ALA A 239 -49.06 10.93 6.50
C ALA A 239 -49.11 12.26 5.74
N LEU A 240 -48.43 12.36 4.58
CA LEU A 240 -48.50 13.54 3.71
C LEU A 240 -49.92 13.75 3.16
N ARG A 241 -50.60 12.69 2.69
CA ARG A 241 -52.02 12.78 2.28
C ARG A 241 -52.96 13.16 3.43
N HIS A 242 -52.67 12.74 4.66
CA HIS A 242 -53.51 13.08 5.81
C HIS A 242 -53.31 14.54 6.26
N VAL A 243 -52.07 15.06 6.18
CA VAL A 243 -51.76 16.47 6.43
C VAL A 243 -52.34 17.36 5.32
N GLU A 244 -52.28 16.95 4.05
CA GLU A 244 -52.89 17.68 2.94
C GLU A 244 -54.44 17.74 3.02
N MET A 245 -55.11 16.74 3.64
CA MET A 245 -56.56 16.80 3.86
C MET A 245 -56.95 17.65 5.08
N GLU A 246 -56.12 17.69 6.13
CA GLU A 246 -56.35 18.51 7.33
C GLU A 246 -56.24 20.02 7.03
N GLU A 247 -55.37 20.43 6.10
CA GLU A 247 -55.23 21.84 5.69
C GLU A 247 -56.36 22.36 4.77
N VAL A 248 -57.26 21.50 4.28
CA VAL A 248 -58.34 21.89 3.36
C VAL A 248 -59.72 22.04 4.05
N GLU A 249 -59.92 21.50 5.25
CA GLU A 249 -61.25 21.48 5.89
C GLU A 249 -61.59 22.70 6.77
N ASP A 250 -60.65 23.62 7.02
CA ASP A 250 -60.85 24.74 7.97
C ASP A 250 -60.87 26.16 7.34
N GLU A 251 -61.19 26.29 6.05
CA GLU A 251 -61.59 27.59 5.46
C GLU A 251 -62.83 27.47 4.57
N GLY A 252 -64.02 27.58 5.18
CA GLY A 252 -65.22 28.07 4.48
C GLY A 252 -66.53 27.38 4.80
N ILE A 253 -67.26 27.89 5.80
CA ILE A 253 -68.58 28.58 5.73
C ILE A 253 -68.99 29.00 7.14
#